data_AF-A0A969BF74-F1
#
_entry.id   AF-A0A969BF74-F1
#
_cell.length_a   1.000
_cell.length_b   1.000
_cell.length_c   1.000
_cell.angle_alpha   90.00
_cell.angle_beta   90.00
_cell.angle_gamma   90.00
#
_symmetry.space_group_name_H-M   'P 1'
#
loop_
_entity.id
_entity.type
_entity.pdbx_description
1 polymer ?
#
loop_
_entity_poly.entity_id
_entity_poly.type
_entity_poly.pdbx_seq_one_letter_code
_entity_poly.pdbx_strand_id
1 'polypeptide(L)'
;MNKIFFLTVSFTLITLPAIAQLGNVWSDFQNYAIDFQNYLKDNISDTLQPVESETQTAINSFNGELNIPNPVAVRKNLNDNIIINSLSDNFENNPVVNAKLVGNEIDRQLTRGIAVGILGEEAQIRSRNKLESIDRSIDFTTQIAQQARESSNNLLDNMTELGTSLNPLSSLTNRNQSELVKLQSQSIQIESEQSKMMGENLAQRMKLHQTMQYSNLNLANISQEIEEINRVRRVNASAEAARLLRTTSQVDLIGRRK
;
A
#
# COMPACT_ATOMS: atom_id res chain seq x y z
N MET A 1 30.93 34.94 53.25
CA MET A 1 30.75 33.58 52.70
C MET A 1 29.89 33.68 51.46
N ASN A 2 30.51 33.55 50.28
CA ASN A 2 29.85 33.68 48.99
C ASN A 2 29.11 32.39 48.65
N LYS A 3 27.79 32.49 48.45
CA LYS A 3 26.96 31.37 47.99
C LYS A 3 27.02 31.32 46.46
N ILE A 4 27.73 30.32 45.94
CA ILE A 4 27.75 29.98 44.51
C ILE A 4 26.44 29.25 44.22
N PHE A 5 25.54 29.89 43.47
CA PHE A 5 24.35 29.25 42.91
C PHE A 5 24.78 28.46 41.66
N PHE A 6 24.77 27.13 41.75
CA PHE A 6 24.85 26.26 40.59
C PHE A 6 23.47 26.24 39.91
N LEU A 7 23.37 26.86 38.73
CA LEU A 7 22.21 26.72 37.85
C LEU A 7 22.35 25.40 37.09
N THR A 8 21.82 24.32 37.64
CA THR A 8 21.64 23.05 36.93
C THR A 8 20.56 23.22 35.87
N VAL A 9 20.98 23.39 34.62
CA VAL A 9 20.12 23.28 33.44
C VAL A 9 19.77 21.80 33.26
N SER A 10 18.56 21.43 33.68
CA SER A 10 18.02 20.09 33.52
C SER A 10 17.80 19.81 32.02
N PHE A 11 18.69 19.02 31.45
CA PHE A 11 18.66 18.54 30.08
C PHE A 11 17.59 17.43 29.96
N THR A 12 16.33 17.79 29.66
CA THR A 12 15.36 16.79 29.21
C THR A 12 15.45 16.67 27.70
N LEU A 13 16.19 15.65 27.26
CA LEU A 13 16.06 15.07 25.92
C LEU A 13 14.58 14.70 25.73
N ILE A 14 13.87 15.48 24.91
CA ILE A 14 12.55 15.09 24.39
C ILE A 14 12.83 14.04 23.32
N THR A 15 13.11 12.80 23.75
CA THR A 15 13.09 11.66 22.84
C THR A 15 11.64 11.45 22.44
N LEU A 16 11.30 11.82 21.20
CA LEU A 16 9.99 11.54 20.62
C LEU A 16 9.63 10.05 20.79
N PRO A 17 8.33 9.71 20.97
CA PRO A 17 7.86 8.35 21.20
C PRO A 17 7.93 7.51 19.92
N ALA A 18 9.13 7.23 19.42
CA ALA A 18 9.33 6.38 18.23
C ALA A 18 8.94 4.91 18.50
N ILE A 19 8.99 4.46 19.76
CA ILE A 19 8.70 3.07 20.14
C ILE A 19 7.19 2.76 20.07
N ALA A 20 6.32 3.73 20.34
CA ALA A 20 4.86 3.55 20.24
C ALA A 20 4.36 3.47 18.79
N GLN A 21 5.08 4.07 17.84
CA GLN A 21 4.68 4.11 16.42
C GLN A 21 4.96 2.79 15.67
N LEU A 22 5.94 1.99 16.12
CA LEU A 22 6.28 0.71 15.48
C LEU A 22 5.16 -0.34 15.62
N GLY A 23 4.46 -0.36 16.77
CA GLY A 23 3.34 -1.28 17.01
C GLY A 23 2.17 -1.07 16.05
N ASN A 24 1.92 0.18 15.64
CA ASN A 24 0.87 0.53 14.69
C ASN A 24 1.18 0.02 13.27
N VAL A 25 2.46 0.01 12.87
CA VAL A 25 2.87 -0.47 11.53
C VAL A 25 2.64 -1.98 11.39
N TRP A 26 2.97 -2.75 12.42
CA TRP A 26 2.74 -4.20 12.42
C TRP A 26 1.25 -4.55 12.41
N SER A 27 0.44 -3.81 13.17
CA SER A 27 -1.02 -3.99 13.15
C SER A 27 -1.63 -3.59 11.80
N ASP A 28 -1.20 -2.46 11.21
CA ASP A 28 -1.61 -2.05 9.86
C ASP A 28 -1.35 -3.16 8.84
N PHE A 29 -0.19 -3.82 8.92
CA PHE A 29 0.19 -4.90 8.03
C PHE A 29 -0.67 -6.16 8.23
N GLN A 30 -0.90 -6.56 9.47
CA GLN A 30 -1.77 -7.70 9.78
C GLN A 30 -3.20 -7.46 9.28
N ASN A 31 -3.75 -6.27 9.50
CA ASN A 31 -5.09 -5.91 9.05
C ASN A 31 -5.18 -5.97 7.51
N TYR A 32 -4.15 -5.49 6.80
CA TYR A 32 -4.06 -5.66 5.35
C TYR A 32 -4.07 -7.14 4.93
N ALA A 33 -3.29 -7.99 5.58
CA ALA A 33 -3.24 -9.42 5.26
C ALA A 33 -4.58 -10.12 5.49
N ILE A 34 -5.31 -9.73 6.54
CA ILE A 34 -6.65 -10.22 6.86
C ILE A 34 -7.66 -9.78 5.78
N ASP A 35 -7.67 -8.48 5.43
CA ASP A 35 -8.56 -7.96 4.38
C ASP A 35 -8.34 -8.69 3.05
N PHE A 36 -7.08 -8.97 2.71
CA PHE A 36 -6.71 -9.71 1.52
C PHE A 36 -7.22 -11.15 1.54
N GLN A 37 -7.03 -11.87 2.65
CA GLN A 37 -7.50 -13.25 2.80
C GLN A 37 -9.03 -13.35 2.75
N ASN A 38 -9.73 -12.42 3.41
CA ASN A 38 -11.19 -12.36 3.40
C ASN A 38 -11.71 -12.15 1.98
N TYR A 39 -11.13 -11.20 1.24
CA TYR A 39 -11.49 -10.98 -0.16
C TYR A 39 -11.35 -12.25 -0.99
N LEU A 40 -10.21 -12.94 -0.90
CA LEU A 40 -9.98 -14.16 -1.69
C LEU A 40 -10.96 -15.27 -1.31
N LYS A 41 -11.22 -15.47 -0.03
CA LYS A 41 -12.20 -16.47 0.44
C LYS A 41 -13.59 -16.21 -0.13
N ASP A 42 -14.00 -14.94 -0.22
CA ASP A 42 -15.36 -14.57 -0.61
C ASP A 42 -15.56 -14.48 -2.13
N ASN A 43 -14.50 -14.28 -2.93
CA ASN A 43 -14.63 -13.98 -4.38
C ASN A 43 -14.13 -15.08 -5.31
N ILE A 44 -13.43 -16.10 -4.79
CA ILE A 44 -12.87 -17.21 -5.57
C ILE A 44 -13.93 -18.26 -5.90
N SER A 45 -14.89 -18.46 -4.99
CA SER A 45 -15.95 -19.47 -5.11
C SER A 45 -16.80 -19.29 -6.37
N ASP A 46 -17.21 -18.05 -6.65
CA ASP A 46 -18.18 -17.76 -7.69
C ASP A 46 -17.60 -17.72 -9.11
N THR A 47 -16.29 -17.54 -9.25
CA THR A 47 -15.64 -17.28 -10.55
C THR A 47 -14.87 -18.46 -11.13
N LEU A 48 -14.61 -19.49 -10.32
CA LEU A 48 -13.64 -20.54 -10.65
C LEU A 48 -14.21 -21.96 -10.68
N GLN A 49 -15.53 -22.13 -10.77
CA GLN A 49 -16.13 -23.44 -10.95
C GLN A 49 -15.68 -24.09 -12.29
N PRO A 50 -15.33 -25.39 -12.30
CA PRO A 50 -15.40 -26.36 -11.18
C PRO A 50 -14.13 -26.45 -10.31
N VAL A 51 -13.05 -25.75 -10.63
CA VAL A 51 -11.71 -25.86 -9.99
C VAL A 51 -11.55 -25.02 -8.72
N GLU A 52 -12.67 -24.65 -8.11
CA GLU A 52 -12.73 -23.82 -6.91
C GLU A 52 -11.99 -24.47 -5.74
N SER A 53 -12.27 -25.76 -5.49
CA SER A 53 -11.73 -26.50 -4.33
C SER A 53 -10.20 -26.59 -4.40
N GLU A 54 -9.68 -26.90 -5.58
CA GLU A 54 -8.25 -26.95 -5.87
C GLU A 54 -7.63 -25.56 -5.71
N THR A 55 -8.31 -24.51 -6.19
CA THR A 55 -7.82 -23.14 -6.10
C THR A 55 -7.74 -22.67 -4.66
N GLN A 56 -8.80 -22.88 -3.87
CA GLN A 56 -8.82 -22.51 -2.46
C GLN A 56 -7.76 -23.27 -1.67
N THR A 57 -7.57 -24.56 -1.98
CA THR A 57 -6.51 -25.37 -1.37
C THR A 57 -5.13 -24.82 -1.71
N ALA A 58 -4.87 -24.47 -2.97
CA ALA A 58 -3.59 -23.90 -3.38
C ALA A 58 -3.33 -22.56 -2.68
N ILE A 59 -4.33 -21.68 -2.61
CA ILE A 59 -4.20 -20.38 -1.94
C ILE A 59 -3.92 -20.56 -0.45
N ASN A 60 -4.61 -21.47 0.22
CA ASN A 60 -4.39 -21.73 1.64
C ASN A 60 -3.05 -22.43 1.92
N SER A 61 -2.54 -23.22 0.96
CA SER A 61 -1.32 -24.03 1.13
C SER A 61 -0.04 -23.28 0.74
N PHE A 62 -0.13 -22.28 -0.13
CA PHE A 62 1.01 -21.52 -0.65
C PHE A 62 1.03 -20.08 -0.14
N ASN A 63 0.99 -19.94 1.18
CA ASN A 63 1.15 -18.67 1.87
C ASN A 63 2.62 -18.39 2.24
N GLY A 64 3.01 -17.13 2.20
CA GLY A 64 4.27 -16.66 2.79
C GLY A 64 4.21 -16.59 4.31
N GLU A 65 5.32 -16.20 4.96
CA GLU A 65 5.45 -16.09 6.42
C GLU A 65 4.40 -15.18 7.09
N LEU A 66 3.83 -14.26 6.31
CA LEU A 66 2.81 -13.31 6.76
C LEU A 66 1.39 -13.76 6.43
N ASN A 67 1.22 -15.04 6.12
CA ASN A 67 -0.03 -15.66 5.65
C ASN A 67 -0.62 -14.99 4.40
N ILE A 68 0.20 -14.35 3.58
CA ILE A 68 -0.20 -13.75 2.31
C ILE A 68 0.07 -14.76 1.20
N PRO A 69 -0.94 -15.13 0.39
CA PRO A 69 -0.78 -16.02 -0.75
C PRO A 69 0.34 -15.58 -1.69
N ASN A 70 1.19 -16.53 -2.08
CA ASN A 70 2.21 -16.32 -3.09
C ASN A 70 1.63 -16.55 -4.49
N PRO A 71 1.41 -15.50 -5.29
CA PRO A 71 0.75 -15.61 -6.61
C PRO A 71 1.46 -16.60 -7.54
N VAL A 72 2.79 -16.61 -7.52
CA VAL A 72 3.60 -17.47 -8.40
C VAL A 72 3.48 -18.94 -8.01
N ALA A 73 3.52 -19.23 -6.70
CA ALA A 73 3.43 -20.59 -6.20
C ALA A 73 2.01 -21.17 -6.37
N VAL A 74 0.98 -20.37 -6.05
CA VAL A 74 -0.43 -20.71 -6.26
C VAL A 74 -0.66 -21.05 -7.73
N ARG A 75 -0.22 -20.18 -8.65
CA ARG A 75 -0.41 -20.38 -10.09
C ARG A 75 0.31 -21.62 -10.61
N LYS A 76 1.54 -21.86 -10.17
CA LYS A 76 2.31 -23.04 -10.57
C LYS A 76 1.59 -24.33 -10.19
N ASN A 77 1.15 -24.42 -8.93
CA ASN A 77 0.45 -25.61 -8.43
C ASN A 77 -0.85 -25.88 -9.20
N LEU A 78 -1.62 -24.84 -9.51
CA LEU A 78 -2.88 -24.99 -10.23
C LEU A 78 -2.70 -25.39 -11.68
N ASN A 79 -1.69 -24.82 -12.37
CA ASN A 79 -1.37 -25.26 -13.73
C ASN A 79 -1.01 -26.76 -13.75
N ASP A 80 -0.20 -27.22 -12.80
CA ASP A 80 0.19 -28.63 -12.73
C ASP A 80 -1.02 -29.54 -12.46
N ASN A 81 -1.91 -29.16 -11.53
CA ASN A 81 -3.10 -29.94 -11.18
C ASN A 81 -4.19 -29.95 -12.27
N ILE A 82 -4.44 -28.82 -12.94
CA ILE A 82 -5.48 -28.71 -13.98
C ILE A 82 -5.08 -29.51 -15.22
N ILE A 83 -3.79 -29.49 -15.60
CA ILE A 83 -3.28 -30.27 -16.75
C ILE A 83 -3.44 -31.78 -16.50
N ILE A 84 -3.23 -32.24 -15.26
CA ILE A 84 -3.34 -33.65 -14.90
C ILE A 84 -4.82 -34.12 -14.88
N ASN A 85 -5.73 -33.27 -14.40
CA ASN A 85 -7.14 -33.64 -14.23
C ASN A 85 -8.02 -33.42 -15.49
N SER A 86 -7.56 -32.69 -16.50
CA SER A 86 -8.31 -32.40 -17.74
C SER A 86 -8.02 -33.36 -18.91
N LEU A 87 -7.40 -34.51 -18.64
CA LEU A 87 -7.11 -35.55 -19.64
C LEU A 87 -8.35 -36.30 -20.18
N SER A 88 -9.58 -35.91 -19.83
CA SER A 88 -10.76 -36.72 -20.17
C SER A 88 -12.07 -35.92 -20.30
N ASP A 89 -12.21 -35.12 -21.35
CA ASP A 89 -13.51 -35.02 -22.04
C ASP A 89 -13.29 -34.78 -23.53
N ASN A 90 -13.99 -35.55 -24.38
CA ASN A 90 -13.84 -35.55 -25.83
C ASN A 90 -14.36 -34.24 -26.49
N PHE A 91 -14.91 -33.32 -25.69
CA PHE A 91 -15.46 -32.04 -26.12
C PHE A 91 -14.90 -30.83 -25.34
N GLU A 92 -14.04 -31.04 -24.34
CA GLU A 92 -13.49 -29.93 -23.55
C GLU A 92 -12.24 -29.33 -24.20
N ASN A 93 -12.15 -28.00 -24.09
CA ASN A 93 -11.02 -27.20 -24.55
C ASN A 93 -9.69 -27.80 -24.08
N ASN A 94 -8.69 -27.75 -24.96
CA ASN A 94 -7.29 -28.07 -24.67
C ASN A 94 -6.92 -27.77 -23.19
N PRO A 95 -6.50 -28.79 -22.40
CA PRO A 95 -6.06 -28.68 -21.00
C PRO A 95 -5.23 -27.45 -20.68
N VAL A 96 -4.29 -27.14 -21.58
CA VAL A 96 -3.32 -26.05 -21.46
C VAL A 96 -4.01 -24.70 -21.58
N VAL A 97 -5.02 -24.59 -22.44
CA VAL A 97 -5.82 -23.37 -22.60
C VAL A 97 -6.69 -23.16 -21.36
N ASN A 98 -7.30 -24.22 -20.83
CA ASN A 98 -8.14 -24.13 -19.64
C ASN A 98 -7.33 -23.73 -18.40
N ALA A 99 -6.18 -24.37 -18.16
CA ALA A 99 -5.26 -24.02 -17.08
C ALA A 99 -4.81 -22.55 -17.17
N LYS A 100 -4.56 -22.05 -18.39
CA LYS A 100 -4.19 -20.64 -18.61
C LYS A 100 -5.33 -19.67 -18.27
N LEU A 101 -6.57 -19.98 -18.64
CA LEU A 101 -7.75 -19.16 -18.31
C LEU A 101 -7.95 -19.07 -16.79
N VAL A 102 -7.89 -20.21 -16.10
CA VAL A 102 -7.99 -20.27 -14.65
C VAL A 102 -6.86 -19.48 -13.99
N GLY A 103 -5.62 -19.67 -14.45
CA GLY A 103 -4.46 -18.91 -13.96
C GLY A 103 -4.62 -17.39 -14.11
N ASN A 104 -5.19 -16.93 -15.23
CA ASN A 104 -5.46 -15.51 -15.44
C ASN A 104 -6.57 -14.97 -14.51
N GLU A 105 -7.62 -15.74 -14.26
CA GLU A 105 -8.65 -15.35 -13.28
C GLU A 105 -8.09 -15.26 -11.86
N ILE A 106 -7.21 -16.19 -11.47
CA ILE A 106 -6.56 -16.13 -10.16
C ILE A 106 -5.70 -14.87 -10.03
N ASP A 107 -4.88 -14.58 -11.05
CA ASP A 107 -4.07 -13.34 -11.08
C ASP A 107 -4.97 -12.09 -10.97
N ARG A 108 -6.16 -12.11 -11.58
CA ARG A 108 -7.17 -11.06 -11.46
C ARG A 108 -7.75 -10.96 -10.05
N GLN A 109 -8.12 -12.07 -9.42
CA GLN A 109 -8.64 -12.09 -8.04
C GLN A 109 -7.58 -11.65 -7.03
N LEU A 110 -6.32 -12.06 -7.21
CA LEU A 110 -5.20 -11.60 -6.40
C LEU A 110 -4.98 -10.09 -6.56
N THR A 111 -5.01 -9.58 -7.80
CA THR A 111 -4.90 -8.14 -8.07
C THR A 111 -6.04 -7.36 -7.42
N ARG A 112 -7.28 -7.84 -7.52
CA ARG A 112 -8.44 -7.21 -6.89
C ARG A 112 -8.38 -7.27 -5.38
N GLY A 113 -7.95 -8.39 -4.79
CA GLY A 113 -7.77 -8.50 -3.35
C GLY A 113 -6.72 -7.55 -2.81
N ILE A 114 -5.58 -7.41 -3.49
CA ILE A 114 -4.56 -6.41 -3.14
C ILE A 114 -5.16 -5.01 -3.19
N ALA A 115 -5.91 -4.70 -4.26
CA ALA A 115 -6.56 -3.41 -4.39
C ALA A 115 -7.60 -3.18 -3.29
N VAL A 116 -8.39 -4.17 -2.88
CA VAL A 116 -9.34 -4.06 -1.75
C VAL A 116 -8.61 -3.85 -0.41
N GLY A 117 -7.49 -4.52 -0.18
CA GLY A 117 -6.68 -4.30 1.03
C GLY A 117 -6.11 -2.88 1.15
N ILE A 118 -6.10 -2.11 0.07
CA ILE A 118 -5.52 -0.74 0.00
C ILE A 118 -6.60 0.34 -0.21
N LEU A 119 -7.57 0.06 -1.07
CA LEU A 119 -8.63 0.97 -1.52
C LEU A 119 -9.99 0.63 -0.90
N GLY A 120 -10.13 -0.52 -0.24
CA GLY A 120 -11.36 -0.92 0.42
C GLY A 120 -11.72 0.00 1.59
N GLU A 121 -12.95 -0.09 2.05
CA GLU A 121 -13.50 0.79 3.09
C GLU A 121 -12.65 0.76 4.37
N GLU A 122 -12.33 -0.43 4.87
CA GLU A 122 -11.46 -0.60 6.05
C GLU A 122 -10.06 0.01 5.85
N ALA A 123 -9.48 -0.15 4.66
CA ALA A 123 -8.19 0.43 4.32
C ALA A 123 -8.24 1.97 4.24
N GLN A 124 -9.36 2.52 3.75
CA GLN A 124 -9.60 3.97 3.75
C GLN A 124 -9.80 4.51 5.17
N ILE A 125 -10.49 3.78 6.05
CA ILE A 125 -10.64 4.14 7.46
C ILE A 125 -9.27 4.17 8.15
N ARG A 126 -8.44 3.15 7.97
CA ARG A 126 -7.05 3.12 8.50
C ARG A 126 -6.23 4.29 7.97
N SER A 127 -6.33 4.56 6.66
CA SER A 127 -5.65 5.69 6.02
C SER A 127 -6.09 7.04 6.60
N ARG A 128 -7.40 7.23 6.82
CA ARG A 128 -7.96 8.44 7.47
C ARG A 128 -7.40 8.61 8.88
N ASN A 129 -7.49 7.58 9.71
CA ASN A 129 -7.01 7.62 11.10
C ASN A 129 -5.51 7.96 11.16
N LYS A 130 -4.73 7.43 10.21
CA LYS A 130 -3.30 7.73 10.09
C LYS A 130 -3.04 9.19 9.73
N LEU A 131 -3.77 9.73 8.75
CA LEU A 131 -3.66 11.14 8.36
C LEU A 131 -4.10 12.07 9.49
N GLU A 132 -5.18 11.78 10.20
CA GLU A 132 -5.60 12.55 11.37
C GLU A 132 -4.57 12.54 12.51
N SER A 133 -3.93 11.39 12.74
CA SER A 133 -2.86 11.27 13.73
C SER A 133 -1.64 12.11 13.37
N ILE A 134 -1.26 12.13 12.08
CA ILE A 134 -0.17 12.96 11.55
C ILE A 134 -0.52 14.44 11.68
N ASP A 135 -1.73 14.83 11.29
CA ASP A 135 -2.20 16.22 11.36
C ASP A 135 -2.14 16.75 12.80
N ARG A 136 -2.67 15.98 13.76
CA ARG A 136 -2.57 16.30 15.20
C ARG A 136 -1.12 16.39 15.67
N SER A 137 -0.23 15.52 15.17
CA SER A 137 1.19 15.55 15.52
C SER A 137 1.88 16.80 14.96
N ILE A 138 1.55 17.21 13.75
CA ILE A 138 2.09 18.43 13.11
C ILE A 138 1.60 19.67 13.85
N ASP A 139 0.32 19.72 14.21
CA ASP A 139 -0.27 20.81 14.99
C ASP A 139 0.43 20.94 16.35
N PHE A 140 0.61 19.82 17.04
CA PHE A 140 1.31 19.78 18.32
C PHE A 140 2.76 20.28 18.20
N THR A 141 3.52 19.79 17.21
CA THR A 141 4.90 20.25 16.97
C THR A 141 4.96 21.73 16.60
N THR A 142 3.98 22.22 15.82
CA THR A 142 3.90 23.63 15.41
C THR A 142 3.60 24.53 16.62
N GLN A 143 2.71 24.11 17.52
CA GLN A 143 2.43 24.81 18.77
C GLN A 143 3.67 24.88 19.68
N ILE A 144 4.40 23.76 19.84
CA ILE A 144 5.67 23.74 20.59
C ILE A 144 6.68 24.70 19.97
N ALA A 145 6.84 24.67 18.64
CA ALA A 145 7.78 25.56 17.96
C ALA A 145 7.42 27.04 18.14
N GLN A 146 6.13 27.37 18.15
CA GLN A 146 5.66 28.72 18.39
C GLN A 146 5.90 29.17 19.84
N GLN A 147 5.55 28.33 20.83
CA GLN A 147 5.81 28.62 22.24
C GLN A 147 7.31 28.77 22.53
N ALA A 148 8.14 27.90 21.94
CA ALA A 148 9.60 27.98 22.06
C ALA A 148 10.14 29.29 21.45
N ARG A 149 9.59 29.74 20.33
CA ARG A 149 9.95 31.01 19.69
C ARG A 149 9.58 32.21 20.57
N GLU A 150 8.35 32.24 21.10
CA GLU A 150 7.89 33.31 21.99
C GLU A 150 8.71 33.37 23.28
N SER A 151 8.97 32.23 23.91
CA SER A 151 9.83 32.13 25.08
C SER A 151 11.27 32.57 24.80
N SER A 152 11.82 32.16 23.65
CA SER A 152 13.16 32.56 23.20
C SER A 152 13.27 34.07 22.98
N ASN A 153 12.27 34.71 22.37
CA ASN A 153 12.24 36.16 22.16
C ASN A 153 12.16 36.89 23.51
N ASN A 154 11.27 36.47 24.41
CA ASN A 154 11.14 37.07 25.74
C ASN A 154 12.45 36.95 26.56
N LEU A 155 13.15 35.81 26.46
CA LEU A 155 14.46 35.63 27.10
C LEU A 155 15.53 36.53 26.50
N LEU A 156 15.56 36.68 25.17
CA LEU A 156 16.49 37.58 24.48
C LEU A 156 16.26 39.04 24.89
N ASP A 157 15.00 39.48 24.92
CA ASP A 157 14.63 40.85 25.31
C ASP A 157 15.08 41.12 26.75
N ASN A 158 14.77 40.23 27.70
CA ASN A 158 15.21 40.32 29.09
C ASN A 158 16.75 40.34 29.23
N MET A 159 17.48 39.57 28.42
CA MET A 159 18.95 39.54 28.40
C MET A 159 19.55 40.86 27.87
N THR A 160 18.93 41.45 26.84
CA THR A 160 19.35 42.75 26.31
C THR A 160 19.10 43.88 27.29
N GLU A 161 17.98 43.86 28.01
CA GLU A 161 17.65 44.84 29.04
C GLU A 161 18.66 44.77 30.21
N LEU A 162 18.97 43.57 30.71
CA LEU A 162 19.98 43.37 31.76
C LEU A 162 21.39 43.84 31.34
N GLY A 163 21.77 43.61 30.07
CA GLY A 163 23.09 43.90 29.53
C GLY A 163 23.45 45.40 29.46
N THR A 164 22.46 46.29 29.53
CA THR A 164 22.69 47.75 29.54
C THR A 164 23.07 48.29 30.93
N SER A 165 22.90 47.52 32.01
CA SER A 165 22.98 48.05 33.39
C SER A 165 24.23 47.70 34.20
N LEU A 166 25.00 46.65 33.85
CA LEU A 166 26.04 46.13 34.77
C LEU A 166 27.23 45.45 34.05
N ASN A 167 28.43 46.05 34.08
CA ASN A 167 29.76 45.44 33.84
C ASN A 167 30.10 44.77 32.47
N PRO A 168 31.28 45.02 31.87
CA PRO A 168 31.67 44.45 30.55
C PRO A 168 31.69 42.91 30.46
N LEU A 169 31.99 42.21 31.56
CA LEU A 169 32.05 40.74 31.60
C LEU A 169 30.66 40.08 31.53
N SER A 170 29.61 40.76 32.02
CA SER A 170 28.23 40.28 31.90
C SER A 170 27.77 40.34 30.44
N SER A 171 28.17 41.38 29.70
CA SER A 171 27.81 41.57 28.30
C SER A 171 28.36 40.46 27.38
N LEU A 172 29.55 39.94 27.70
CA LEU A 172 30.17 38.83 26.97
C LEU A 172 29.47 37.49 27.26
N THR A 173 29.03 37.30 28.50
CA THR A 173 28.33 36.08 28.94
C THR A 173 26.91 36.05 28.36
N ASN A 174 26.21 37.18 28.37
CA ASN A 174 24.88 37.34 27.78
C ASN A 174 24.89 37.15 26.25
N ARG A 175 25.96 37.57 25.55
CA ARG A 175 26.13 37.31 24.10
C ARG A 175 26.27 35.83 23.75
N ASN A 176 27.08 35.08 24.50
CA ASN A 176 27.22 33.64 24.26
C ASN A 176 25.92 32.89 24.57
N GLN A 177 25.18 33.32 25.59
CA GLN A 177 23.88 32.76 25.94
C GLN A 177 22.79 33.09 24.92
N SER A 178 22.77 34.31 24.37
CA SER A 178 21.80 34.71 23.34
C SER A 178 21.98 33.93 22.03
N GLU A 179 23.22 33.68 21.60
CA GLU A 179 23.49 32.85 20.41
C GLU A 179 23.05 31.40 20.63
N LEU A 180 23.25 30.83 21.83
CA LEU A 180 22.79 29.48 22.16
C LEU A 180 21.26 29.36 22.13
N VAL A 181 20.55 30.35 22.71
CA VAL A 181 19.07 30.42 22.68
C VAL A 181 18.56 30.54 21.24
N LYS A 182 19.21 31.35 20.41
CA LYS A 182 18.85 31.54 19.00
C LYS A 182 19.06 30.24 18.19
N LEU A 183 20.18 29.56 18.37
CA LEU A 183 20.45 28.27 17.74
C LEU A 183 19.43 27.21 18.15
N GLN A 184 19.04 27.18 19.42
CA GLN A 184 18.03 26.25 19.90
C GLN A 184 16.65 26.52 19.29
N SER A 185 16.24 27.80 19.24
CA SER A 185 14.99 28.19 18.56
C SER A 185 14.99 27.82 17.09
N GLN A 186 16.12 28.02 16.39
CA GLN A 186 16.28 27.61 15.01
C GLN A 186 16.21 26.09 14.83
N SER A 187 16.79 25.31 15.75
CA SER A 187 16.71 23.84 15.73
C SER A 187 15.26 23.36 15.84
N ILE A 188 14.48 23.91 16.78
CA ILE A 188 13.07 23.54 16.96
C ILE A 188 12.24 23.89 15.72
N GLN A 189 12.53 25.03 15.07
CA GLN A 189 11.88 25.41 13.82
C GLN A 189 12.21 24.43 12.67
N ILE A 190 13.47 24.01 12.56
CA ILE A 190 13.89 23.01 11.57
C ILE A 190 13.16 21.68 11.81
N GLU A 191 13.06 21.23 13.07
CA GLU A 191 12.34 20.00 13.42
C GLU A 191 10.85 20.07 13.10
N SER A 192 10.23 21.24 13.29
CA SER A 192 8.84 21.49 12.92
C SER A 192 8.63 21.42 11.40
N GLU A 193 9.46 22.09 10.62
CA GLU A 193 9.39 22.02 9.16
C GLU A 193 9.70 20.61 8.63
N GLN A 194 10.64 19.90 9.25
CA GLN A 194 10.91 18.49 8.93
C GLN A 194 9.69 17.60 9.18
N SER A 195 8.97 17.83 10.28
CA SER A 195 7.75 17.09 10.61
C SER A 195 6.64 17.33 9.57
N LYS A 196 6.46 18.58 9.14
CA LYS A 196 5.51 18.92 8.05
C LYS A 196 5.89 18.23 6.74
N MET A 197 7.15 18.32 6.33
CA MET A 197 7.64 17.65 5.13
C MET A 197 7.44 16.13 5.18
N MET A 198 7.68 15.50 6.34
CA MET A 198 7.46 14.07 6.54
C MET A 198 5.98 13.70 6.40
N GLY A 199 5.08 14.50 6.98
CA GLY A 199 3.64 14.29 6.87
C GLY A 199 3.15 14.43 5.42
N GLU A 200 3.57 15.49 4.72
CA GLU A 200 3.26 15.69 3.30
C GLU A 200 3.81 14.54 2.44
N ASN A 201 5.05 14.10 2.70
CA ASN A 201 5.66 12.99 1.96
C ASN A 201 4.86 11.69 2.13
N LEU A 202 4.41 11.40 3.36
CA LEU A 202 3.60 10.23 3.63
C LEU A 202 2.23 10.31 2.93
N ALA A 203 1.56 11.47 2.98
CA ALA A 203 0.30 11.70 2.27
C ALA A 203 0.47 11.53 0.75
N GLN A 204 1.54 12.08 0.17
CA GLN A 204 1.87 11.90 -1.25
C GLN A 204 2.13 10.42 -1.59
N ARG A 205 2.87 9.68 -0.75
CA ARG A 205 3.11 8.24 -0.94
C ARG A 205 1.81 7.44 -0.90
N MET A 206 0.91 7.74 0.03
CA MET A 206 -0.41 7.09 0.11
C MET A 206 -1.22 7.34 -1.16
N LYS A 207 -1.29 8.58 -1.64
CA LYS A 207 -1.97 8.93 -2.89
C LYS A 207 -1.35 8.24 -4.11
N LEU A 208 -0.01 8.19 -4.19
CA LEU A 208 0.69 7.48 -5.26
C LEU A 208 0.33 5.99 -5.23
N HIS A 209 0.36 5.36 -4.06
CA HIS A 209 0.01 3.96 -3.90
C HIS A 209 -1.42 3.67 -4.34
N GLN A 210 -2.39 4.50 -3.94
CA GLN A 210 -3.77 4.40 -4.40
C GLN A 210 -3.89 4.51 -5.92
N THR A 211 -3.20 5.48 -6.53
CA THR A 211 -3.19 5.69 -7.98
C THR A 211 -2.62 4.47 -8.72
N MET A 212 -1.55 3.87 -8.19
CA MET A 212 -1.00 2.63 -8.75
C MET A 212 -1.99 1.47 -8.68
N GLN A 213 -2.74 1.33 -7.58
CA GLN A 213 -3.76 0.27 -7.49
C GLN A 213 -4.93 0.48 -8.45
N TYR A 214 -5.38 1.72 -8.64
CA TYR A 214 -6.36 2.03 -9.70
C TYR A 214 -5.82 1.67 -11.10
N SER A 215 -4.54 1.96 -11.37
CA SER A 215 -3.90 1.55 -12.61
C SER A 215 -3.85 0.04 -12.75
N ASN A 216 -3.49 -0.70 -11.71
CA ASN A 216 -3.46 -2.17 -11.73
C ASN A 216 -4.85 -2.77 -11.97
N LEU A 217 -5.90 -2.24 -11.32
CA LEU A 217 -7.28 -2.65 -11.56
C LEU A 217 -7.72 -2.37 -13.00
N ASN A 218 -7.35 -1.21 -13.54
CA ASN A 218 -7.66 -0.87 -14.94
C ASN A 218 -6.95 -1.83 -15.90
N LEU A 219 -5.67 -2.13 -15.66
CA LEU A 219 -4.92 -3.12 -16.45
C LEU A 219 -5.52 -4.53 -16.35
N ALA A 220 -5.99 -4.94 -15.17
CA ALA A 220 -6.67 -6.21 -15.00
C ALA A 220 -8.00 -6.27 -15.78
N ASN A 221 -8.77 -5.17 -15.78
CA ASN A 221 -10.01 -5.06 -16.55
C ASN A 221 -9.75 -5.06 -18.07
N ILE A 222 -8.73 -4.34 -18.54
CA ILE A 222 -8.31 -4.36 -19.97
C ILE A 222 -7.87 -5.77 -20.37
N SER A 223 -7.10 -6.45 -19.51
CA SER A 223 -6.68 -7.83 -19.76
C SER A 223 -7.89 -8.77 -19.90
N GLN A 224 -8.91 -8.59 -19.07
CA GLN A 224 -10.17 -9.33 -19.16
C GLN A 224 -10.88 -9.08 -20.50
N GLU A 225 -11.03 -7.81 -20.89
CA GLU A 225 -11.69 -7.43 -22.13
C GLU A 225 -10.97 -8.00 -23.37
N ILE A 226 -9.64 -7.93 -23.40
CA ILE A 226 -8.82 -8.50 -24.49
C ILE A 226 -8.99 -10.03 -24.55
N GLU A 227 -9.03 -10.70 -23.40
CA GLU A 227 -9.23 -12.14 -23.33
C GLU A 227 -10.61 -12.57 -23.87
N GLU A 228 -11.65 -11.81 -23.52
CA GLU A 228 -13.01 -12.03 -24.02
C GLU A 228 -13.11 -11.81 -25.54
N ILE A 229 -12.53 -10.72 -26.04
CA ILE A 229 -12.45 -10.44 -27.49
C ILE A 229 -11.74 -11.58 -28.23
N ASN A 230 -10.62 -12.07 -27.68
CA ASN A 230 -9.90 -13.20 -28.26
C ASN A 230 -10.70 -14.49 -28.24
N ARG A 231 -11.46 -14.75 -27.17
CA ARG A 231 -12.37 -15.90 -27.08
C ARG A 231 -13.47 -15.82 -28.14
N VAL A 232 -14.13 -14.67 -28.28
CA VAL A 232 -15.17 -14.44 -29.30
C VAL A 232 -14.61 -14.66 -30.71
N ARG A 233 -13.42 -14.13 -31.00
CA ARG A 233 -12.75 -14.35 -32.29
C ARG A 233 -12.51 -15.83 -32.58
N ARG A 234 -12.02 -16.61 -31.59
CA ARG A 234 -11.83 -18.06 -31.74
C ARG A 234 -13.14 -18.78 -32.03
N VAL A 235 -14.21 -18.46 -31.29
CA VAL A 235 -15.53 -19.09 -31.48
C VAL A 235 -16.09 -18.76 -32.87
N ASN A 236 -16.00 -17.50 -33.30
CA ASN A 236 -16.47 -17.08 -34.62
C ASN A 236 -15.69 -17.77 -35.75
N ALA A 237 -14.36 -17.86 -35.64
CA ALA A 237 -13.52 -18.55 -36.62
C ALA A 237 -13.87 -20.05 -36.70
N SER A 238 -14.07 -20.72 -35.56
CA SER A 238 -14.50 -22.12 -35.52
C SER A 238 -15.90 -22.31 -36.09
N ALA A 239 -16.84 -21.42 -35.79
CA ALA A 239 -18.19 -21.47 -36.33
C ALA A 239 -18.21 -21.25 -37.85
N GLU A 240 -17.36 -20.35 -38.35
CA GLU A 240 -17.16 -20.13 -39.79
C GLU A 240 -16.56 -21.36 -40.46
N ALA A 241 -15.50 -21.94 -39.90
CA ALA A 241 -14.91 -23.18 -40.38
C ALA A 241 -15.92 -24.34 -40.41
N ALA A 242 -16.75 -24.49 -39.36
CA ALA A 242 -17.80 -25.50 -39.30
C ALA A 242 -18.89 -25.27 -40.36
N ARG A 243 -19.28 -24.01 -40.61
CA ARG A 243 -20.21 -23.66 -41.69
C ARG A 243 -19.62 -24.00 -43.06
N LEU A 244 -18.33 -23.72 -43.27
CA LEU A 244 -17.62 -24.08 -44.50
C LEU A 244 -17.56 -25.59 -44.68
N LEU A 245 -17.13 -26.36 -43.66
CA LEU A 245 -17.08 -27.83 -43.70
C LEU A 245 -18.45 -28.45 -43.99
N ARG A 246 -19.51 -27.95 -43.35
CA ARG A 246 -20.89 -28.40 -43.60
C ARG A 246 -21.33 -28.09 -45.03
N THR A 247 -21.00 -26.91 -45.55
CA THR A 247 -21.35 -26.53 -46.92
C THR A 247 -20.61 -27.41 -47.92
N THR A 248 -19.31 -27.63 -47.72
CA THR A 248 -18.48 -28.51 -48.56
C THR A 248 -18.98 -29.96 -48.52
N SER A 249 -19.34 -30.49 -47.35
CA SER A 249 -19.86 -31.86 -47.24
C SER A 249 -21.23 -32.03 -47.91
N GLN A 250 -22.10 -31.02 -47.81
CA GLN A 250 -23.38 -31.00 -48.55
C GLN A 250 -23.16 -30.95 -50.07
N VAL A 251 -22.20 -30.14 -50.55
CA VAL A 251 -21.85 -30.07 -51.97
C VAL A 251 -21.27 -31.40 -52.48
N ASP A 252 -20.38 -32.05 -51.74
CA ASP A 252 -19.83 -33.39 -52.11
C ASP A 252 -20.95 -34.46 -52.13
N LEU A 253 -21.85 -34.47 -51.13
CA LEU A 253 -22.99 -35.39 -51.08
C LEU A 253 -23.94 -35.23 -52.27
N ILE A 254 -24.16 -34.00 -52.74
CA ILE A 254 -24.97 -33.73 -53.94
C ILE A 254 -24.21 -34.13 -55.21
N GLY A 255 -22.89 -33.89 -55.25
CA GLY A 255 -22.02 -34.24 -56.38
C GLY A 255 -21.86 -35.74 -56.63
N ARG A 256 -22.00 -36.58 -55.60
CA ARG A 256 -21.92 -38.05 -55.71
C ARG A 256 -23.23 -38.75 -56.12
N ARG A 257 -24.36 -38.05 -56.24
CA ARG A 257 -25.58 -38.59 -56.87
C ARG A 257 -25.50 -38.41 -58.39
N LYS A 258 -24.69 -39.23 -59.06
CA LYS A 258 -24.80 -39.55 -60.49
C LYS A 258 -24.35 -40.98 -60.73
#